data_AF-A0A919SUA4-F1
#
_entry.id   AF-A0A919SUA4-F1
#
_cell.length_a   1.000
_cell.length_b   1.000
_cell.length_c   1.000
_cell.angle_alpha   90.00
_cell.angle_beta   90.00
_cell.angle_gamma   90.00
#
_symmetry.space_group_name_H-M   'P 1'
#
loop_
_entity.id
_entity.type
_entity.pdbx_description
1 polymer ?
#
loop_
_entity_poly.entity_id
_entity_poly.type
_entity_poly.pdbx_seq_one_letter_code
_entity_poly.pdbx_strand_id
1 'polypeptide(L)'
;MSTTITHELRHTVTAGWLLRLSGNKSPRRNHWQTKIIYFRAAAELLVTRPGAPLTWKSIVAAARPHGCRSTFYEVAGSHARHRMVDDLIADGRPDSVQLALRYLRTDPVEQLLDETKVWSYWPHRQQLLAYYAAHDLPPAAMATALTDTVATWGRQNEALAAAVSHTPPAGAVEDLTILHQGRLAAVRAAAQLSDVLRHSSGAR
;
A
#
# COMPACT_ATOMS: atom_id res chain seq x y z
N MET A 1 0.04 4.45 -27.77
CA MET A 1 -0.63 4.89 -26.53
C MET A 1 -0.33 3.96 -25.34
N SER A 2 -0.35 2.64 -25.53
CA SER A 2 -0.02 1.63 -24.50
C SER A 2 1.35 1.82 -23.80
N THR A 3 2.38 2.24 -24.55
CA THR A 3 3.75 2.47 -24.03
C THR A 3 3.83 3.61 -23.00
N THR A 4 3.06 4.69 -23.17
CA THR A 4 3.06 5.84 -22.26
C THR A 4 2.42 5.50 -20.93
N ILE A 5 1.29 4.79 -20.93
CA ILE A 5 0.59 4.36 -19.71
C ILE A 5 1.45 3.38 -18.91
N THR A 6 2.07 2.40 -19.58
CA THR A 6 2.97 1.46 -18.90
C THR A 6 4.19 2.16 -18.27
N HIS A 7 4.68 3.22 -18.91
CA HIS A 7 5.74 4.05 -18.34
C HIS A 7 5.25 4.82 -17.10
N GLU A 8 4.07 5.44 -17.15
CA GLU A 8 3.46 6.13 -15.99
C GLU A 8 3.24 5.19 -14.81
N LEU A 9 2.73 3.98 -15.07
CA LEU A 9 2.55 2.93 -14.05
C LEU A 9 3.88 2.51 -13.42
N ARG A 10 5.03 2.60 -14.10
CA ARG A 10 6.32 2.29 -13.47
C ARG A 10 6.82 3.39 -12.54
N HIS A 11 6.37 4.62 -12.75
CA HIS A 11 6.89 5.82 -12.09
C HIS A 11 5.84 6.51 -11.22
N THR A 12 4.95 5.72 -10.60
CA THR A 12 3.99 6.22 -9.61
C THR A 12 4.71 6.70 -8.35
N VAL A 13 4.07 7.61 -7.60
CA VAL A 13 4.63 8.17 -6.37
C VAL A 13 4.84 7.07 -5.33
N THR A 14 3.85 6.18 -5.17
CA THR A 14 3.94 5.04 -4.25
C THR A 14 5.04 4.05 -4.65
N ALA A 15 5.28 3.84 -5.94
CA ALA A 15 6.41 3.04 -6.43
C ALA A 15 7.75 3.73 -6.13
N GLY A 16 7.84 5.05 -6.36
CA GLY A 16 9.02 5.85 -6.03
C GLY A 16 9.38 5.80 -4.55
N TRP A 17 8.37 5.95 -3.67
CA TRP A 17 8.52 5.81 -2.22
C TRP A 17 9.12 4.45 -1.85
N LEU A 18 8.52 3.37 -2.33
CA LEU A 18 8.94 2.00 -2.00
C LEU A 18 10.35 1.72 -2.53
N LEU A 19 10.62 2.02 -3.81
CA LEU A 19 11.90 1.76 -4.47
C LEU A 19 13.04 2.56 -3.83
N ARG A 20 12.80 3.83 -3.49
CA ARG A 20 13.78 4.68 -2.79
C ARG A 20 14.18 4.09 -1.44
N LEU A 21 13.20 3.61 -0.67
CA LEU A 21 13.46 3.01 0.63
C LEU A 21 14.12 1.65 0.51
N SER A 22 13.62 0.77 -0.36
CA SER A 22 14.18 -0.56 -0.56
C SER A 22 15.57 -0.55 -1.19
N GLY A 23 15.88 0.48 -1.97
CA GLY A 23 17.19 0.67 -2.61
C GLY A 23 18.26 1.24 -1.68
N ASN A 24 17.93 1.67 -0.45
CA ASN A 24 18.91 2.21 0.49
C ASN A 24 19.81 1.10 1.05
N LYS A 25 21.06 1.07 0.57
CA LYS A 25 22.08 0.09 0.97
C LYS A 25 22.87 0.49 2.22
N SER A 26 22.57 1.63 2.85
CA SER A 26 23.34 2.11 4.02
C SER A 26 23.08 1.24 5.26
N PRO A 27 24.08 0.53 5.80
CA PRO A 27 23.89 -0.32 6.97
C PRO A 27 23.58 0.48 8.24
N ARG A 28 23.94 1.77 8.29
CA ARG A 28 23.72 2.66 9.45
C ARG A 28 22.36 3.37 9.45
N ARG A 29 21.66 3.39 8.31
CA ARG A 29 20.40 4.15 8.11
C ARG A 29 19.37 3.33 7.33
N ASN A 30 19.32 2.02 7.59
CA ASN A 30 18.39 1.12 6.89
C ASN A 30 16.98 1.22 7.48
N HIS A 31 16.33 2.38 7.30
CA HIS A 31 14.95 2.64 7.71
C HIS A 31 13.97 1.64 7.08
N TRP A 32 14.30 1.11 5.91
CA TRP A 32 13.48 0.12 5.22
C TRP A 32 13.43 -1.22 5.96
N GLN A 33 14.58 -1.74 6.41
CA GLN A 33 14.62 -2.97 7.20
C GLN A 33 13.81 -2.82 8.48
N THR A 34 13.91 -1.66 9.14
CA THR A 34 13.09 -1.36 10.32
C THR A 34 11.60 -1.34 9.96
N LYS A 35 11.19 -0.63 8.90
CA LYS A 35 9.79 -0.64 8.44
C LYS A 35 9.28 -2.07 8.19
N ILE A 36 10.04 -2.92 7.50
CA ILE A 36 9.67 -4.32 7.25
C ILE A 36 9.44 -5.11 8.55
N ILE A 37 10.27 -4.92 9.58
CA ILE A 37 10.08 -5.59 10.88
C ILE A 37 8.70 -5.26 11.46
N TYR A 38 8.31 -3.98 11.42
CA TYR A 38 7.00 -3.54 11.94
C TYR A 38 5.84 -3.94 11.02
N PHE A 39 6.02 -3.93 9.70
CA PHE A 39 5.04 -4.42 8.73
C PHE A 39 4.73 -5.90 8.94
N ARG A 40 5.77 -6.73 9.10
CA ARG A 40 5.63 -8.16 9.40
C ARG A 40 4.93 -8.38 10.73
N ALA A 41 5.38 -7.70 11.79
CA ALA A 41 4.76 -7.82 13.10
C ALA A 41 3.26 -7.46 13.08
N ALA A 42 2.87 -6.40 12.37
CA ALA A 42 1.47 -6.03 12.22
C ALA A 42 0.67 -7.07 11.41
N ALA A 43 1.18 -7.52 10.28
CA ALA A 43 0.53 -8.54 9.45
C ALA A 43 0.36 -9.88 10.19
N GLU A 44 1.40 -10.34 10.90
CA GLU A 44 1.38 -11.58 11.69
C GLU A 44 0.39 -11.50 12.85
N LEU A 45 0.31 -10.35 13.55
CA LEU A 45 -0.65 -10.17 14.63
C LEU A 45 -2.10 -10.20 14.14
N LEU A 46 -2.38 -9.63 12.97
CA LEU A 46 -3.71 -9.68 12.36
C LEU A 46 -4.17 -11.11 12.08
N VAL A 47 -3.24 -11.98 11.66
CA VAL A 47 -3.53 -13.40 11.36
C VAL A 47 -3.62 -14.23 12.64
N THR A 48 -2.71 -14.02 13.59
CA THR A 48 -2.63 -14.84 14.82
C THR A 48 -3.63 -14.46 15.89
N ARG A 49 -4.22 -13.24 15.81
CA ARG A 49 -5.20 -12.72 16.77
C ARG A 49 -6.39 -12.08 16.04
N PRO A 50 -7.17 -12.87 15.28
CA PRO A 50 -8.28 -12.33 14.52
C PRO A 50 -9.30 -11.66 15.46
N GLY A 51 -9.78 -10.47 15.08
CA GLY A 51 -10.76 -9.68 15.85
C GLY A 51 -10.18 -8.95 17.07
N ALA A 52 -8.93 -9.21 17.47
CA ALA A 52 -8.29 -8.46 18.55
C ALA A 52 -7.82 -7.08 18.04
N PRO A 53 -8.09 -5.98 18.76
CA PRO A 53 -7.57 -4.67 18.39
C PRO A 53 -6.04 -4.66 18.31
N LEU A 54 -5.52 -4.22 17.17
CA LEU A 54 -4.09 -4.00 17.00
C LEU A 54 -3.69 -2.73 17.74
N THR A 55 -2.68 -2.82 18.61
CA THR A 55 -2.15 -1.67 19.35
C THR A 55 -0.67 -1.49 19.06
N TRP A 56 -0.16 -0.27 19.22
CA TRP A 56 1.29 -0.04 19.13
C TRP A 56 2.07 -0.93 20.12
N LYS A 57 1.51 -1.21 21.31
CA LYS A 57 2.13 -2.08 22.32
C LYS A 57 2.27 -3.51 21.83
N SER A 58 1.19 -4.08 21.26
CA SER A 58 1.23 -5.44 20.74
C SER A 58 2.20 -5.57 19.56
N ILE A 59 2.22 -4.57 18.67
CA ILE A 59 3.14 -4.55 17.52
C ILE A 59 4.59 -4.46 17.97
N VAL A 60 4.90 -3.56 18.91
CA VAL A 60 6.25 -3.44 19.51
C VAL A 60 6.68 -4.74 20.18
N ALA A 61 5.78 -5.43 20.88
CA ALA A 61 6.09 -6.71 21.51
C ALA A 61 6.36 -7.84 20.50
N ALA A 62 5.72 -7.79 19.33
CA ALA A 62 5.90 -8.75 18.25
C ALA A 62 7.12 -8.44 17.35
N ALA A 63 7.55 -7.18 17.28
CA ALA A 63 8.71 -6.78 16.49
C ALA A 63 10.02 -7.39 17.01
N ARG A 64 10.65 -8.26 16.20
CA ARG A 64 11.93 -8.94 16.52
C ARG A 64 13.08 -8.42 15.64
N PRO A 65 14.33 -8.41 16.14
CA PRO A 65 14.77 -8.85 17.47
C PRO A 65 14.47 -7.86 18.59
N HIS A 66 14.32 -6.57 18.28
CA HIS A 66 14.13 -5.49 19.25
C HIS A 66 13.07 -4.49 18.78
N GLY A 67 11.84 -4.67 19.27
CA GLY A 67 10.82 -3.63 19.18
C GLY A 67 10.94 -2.65 20.34
N CYS A 68 10.75 -1.36 20.08
CA CYS A 68 10.60 -0.37 21.13
C CYS A 68 9.64 0.75 20.72
N ARG A 69 9.12 1.47 21.72
CA ARG A 69 8.15 2.53 21.49
C ARG A 69 8.69 3.64 20.59
N SER A 70 9.89 4.14 20.85
CA SER A 70 10.46 5.26 20.06
C SER A 70 10.60 4.89 18.59
N THR A 71 11.16 3.72 18.29
CA THR A 71 11.30 3.24 16.90
C THR A 71 9.94 3.02 16.23
N PHE A 72 8.92 2.54 16.94
CA PHE A 72 7.57 2.45 16.37
C PHE A 72 7.06 3.82 15.89
N TYR A 73 7.21 4.87 16.71
CA TYR A 73 6.78 6.22 16.34
C TYR A 73 7.67 6.86 15.27
N GLU A 74 8.95 6.51 15.18
CA GLU A 74 9.82 6.89 14.05
C GLU A 74 9.39 6.25 12.72
N VAL A 75 8.74 5.08 12.79
CA VAL A 75 8.29 4.30 11.62
C VAL A 75 6.88 4.70 11.16
N ALA A 76 5.95 4.90 12.10
CA ALA A 76 4.53 5.05 11.80
C ALA A 76 3.83 6.24 12.45
N GLY A 77 4.53 7.02 13.29
CA GLY A 77 3.97 8.23 13.90
C GLY A 77 3.62 9.34 12.89
N SER A 78 2.96 10.39 13.39
CA SER A 78 2.61 11.60 12.62
C SER A 78 3.82 12.35 12.06
N HIS A 79 4.99 12.17 12.69
CA HIS A 79 6.28 12.72 12.26
C HIS A 79 7.28 11.61 11.90
N ALA A 80 6.78 10.43 11.53
CA ALA A 80 7.63 9.33 11.11
C ALA A 80 8.50 9.75 9.92
N ARG A 81 9.69 9.14 9.81
CA ARG A 81 10.57 9.39 8.68
C ARG A 81 10.04 8.64 7.47
N HIS A 82 10.03 9.31 6.32
CA HIS A 82 9.69 8.72 5.02
C HIS A 82 8.28 8.12 4.99
N ARG A 83 7.27 8.89 5.44
CA ARG A 83 5.88 8.47 5.30
C ARG A 83 5.52 8.47 3.82
N MET A 84 4.79 7.44 3.38
CA MET A 84 4.28 7.40 2.00
C MET A 84 3.44 8.65 1.68
N VAL A 85 2.64 9.12 2.64
CA VAL A 85 1.77 10.28 2.46
C VAL A 85 2.55 11.58 2.22
N ASP A 86 3.76 11.72 2.78
CA ASP A 86 4.58 12.93 2.59
C ASP A 86 5.08 13.02 1.14
N ASP A 87 5.41 11.88 0.51
CA ASP A 87 5.79 11.83 -0.91
C ASP A 87 4.58 12.16 -1.81
N LEU A 88 3.37 11.70 -1.45
CA LEU A 88 2.12 12.05 -2.17
C LEU A 88 1.78 13.54 -2.08
N ILE A 89 1.97 14.14 -0.89
CA ILE A 89 1.78 15.59 -0.69
C ILE A 89 2.81 16.37 -1.51
N ALA A 90 4.08 15.95 -1.48
CA ALA A 90 5.17 16.62 -2.17
C ALA A 90 5.04 16.56 -3.70
N ASP A 91 4.44 15.50 -4.25
CA ASP A 91 4.17 15.39 -5.69
C ASP A 91 3.15 16.44 -6.19
N GLY A 92 2.20 16.84 -5.34
CA GLY A 92 1.33 18.01 -5.56
C GLY A 92 0.30 17.90 -6.70
N ARG A 93 0.32 16.84 -7.52
CA ARG A 93 -0.72 16.63 -8.55
C ARG A 93 -2.09 16.39 -7.90
N PRO A 94 -3.20 16.84 -8.53
CA PRO A 94 -4.54 16.71 -7.93
C PRO A 94 -4.90 15.30 -7.47
N ASP A 95 -4.54 14.27 -8.25
CA ASP A 95 -4.81 12.87 -7.89
C ASP A 95 -3.94 12.40 -6.71
N SER A 96 -2.67 12.80 -6.67
CA SER A 96 -1.75 12.52 -5.56
C SER A 96 -2.21 13.19 -4.26
N VAL A 97 -2.73 14.42 -4.33
CA VAL A 97 -3.30 15.13 -3.17
C VAL A 97 -4.57 14.44 -2.68
N GLN A 98 -5.47 14.02 -3.59
CA GLN A 98 -6.66 13.26 -3.21
C GLN A 98 -6.29 11.92 -2.56
N LEU A 99 -5.27 11.24 -3.09
CA LEU A 99 -4.73 10.02 -2.50
C LEU A 99 -4.13 10.32 -1.12
N ALA A 100 -3.34 11.38 -0.98
CA ALA A 100 -2.78 11.79 0.31
C ALA A 100 -3.89 12.02 1.35
N LEU A 101 -4.94 12.75 1.00
CA LEU A 101 -6.08 12.98 1.88
C LEU A 101 -6.80 11.69 2.28
N ARG A 102 -6.87 10.70 1.37
CA ARG A 102 -7.51 9.40 1.66
C ARG A 102 -6.69 8.54 2.62
N TYR A 103 -5.36 8.65 2.58
CA TYR A 103 -4.41 7.84 3.34
C TYR A 103 -3.74 8.61 4.51
N LEU A 104 -4.10 9.87 4.74
CA LEU A 104 -3.62 10.63 5.87
C LEU A 104 -4.28 10.12 7.15
N ARG A 105 -3.46 9.53 8.04
CA ARG A 105 -3.92 8.98 9.32
C ARG A 105 -3.44 9.81 10.50
N THR A 106 -4.30 9.90 11.51
CA THR A 106 -3.93 10.40 12.84
C THR A 106 -3.48 9.27 13.76
N ASP A 107 -3.98 8.05 13.56
CA ASP A 107 -3.55 6.85 14.27
C ASP A 107 -2.29 6.24 13.61
N PRO A 108 -1.16 6.14 14.34
CA PRO A 108 0.04 5.48 13.86
C PRO A 108 -0.15 4.00 13.45
N VAL A 109 -1.07 3.28 14.10
CA VAL A 109 -1.35 1.88 13.74
C VAL A 109 -2.00 1.81 12.37
N GLU A 110 -2.99 2.66 12.09
CA GLU A 110 -3.60 2.73 10.75
C GLU A 110 -2.59 3.14 9.69
N GLN A 111 -1.71 4.11 9.99
CA GLN A 111 -0.65 4.53 9.08
C GLN A 111 0.29 3.37 8.74
N LEU A 112 0.72 2.61 9.76
CA LEU A 112 1.55 1.41 9.56
C LEU A 112 0.84 0.40 8.67
N LEU A 113 -0.45 0.17 8.89
CA LEU A 113 -1.24 -0.80 8.13
C LEU A 113 -1.39 -0.39 6.67
N ASP A 114 -1.67 0.89 6.38
CA ASP A 114 -1.75 1.38 5.00
C ASP A 114 -0.42 1.19 4.25
N GLU A 115 0.73 1.48 4.88
CA GLU A 115 2.05 1.21 4.29
C GLU A 115 2.37 -0.29 4.18
N THR A 116 1.91 -1.11 5.14
CA THR A 116 2.05 -2.57 5.13
C THR A 116 1.28 -3.18 3.94
N LYS A 117 0.11 -2.64 3.60
CA LYS A 117 -0.65 -3.05 2.42
C LYS A 117 0.12 -2.76 1.13
N VAL A 118 0.75 -1.59 1.01
CA VAL A 118 1.59 -1.27 -0.16
C VAL A 118 2.78 -2.21 -0.26
N TRP A 119 3.47 -2.47 0.86
CA TRP A 119 4.59 -3.39 0.90
C TRP A 119 4.20 -4.82 0.51
N SER A 120 3.14 -5.38 1.11
CA SER A 120 2.68 -6.75 0.84
C SER A 120 2.07 -6.92 -0.55
N TYR A 121 1.46 -5.87 -1.11
CA TYR A 121 0.93 -5.87 -2.48
C TYR A 121 2.02 -5.77 -3.55
N TRP A 122 3.20 -5.24 -3.20
CA TRP A 122 4.27 -4.96 -4.17
C TRP A 122 4.64 -6.13 -5.10
N PRO A 123 4.80 -7.39 -4.63
CA PRO A 123 5.08 -8.51 -5.52
C PRO A 123 3.99 -8.75 -6.57
N HIS A 124 2.71 -8.60 -6.19
CA HIS A 124 1.56 -8.72 -7.11
C HIS A 124 1.60 -7.63 -8.17
N ARG A 125 1.87 -6.39 -7.75
CA ARG A 125 2.04 -5.26 -8.66
C ARG A 125 3.16 -5.49 -9.67
N GLN A 126 4.31 -6.00 -9.23
CA GLN A 126 5.43 -6.27 -10.14
C GLN A 126 5.09 -7.34 -11.18
N GLN A 127 4.40 -8.41 -10.80
CA GLN A 127 3.92 -9.44 -11.73
C GLN A 127 2.94 -8.85 -12.75
N LEU A 128 2.02 -8.00 -12.29
CA LEU A 128 1.05 -7.32 -13.14
C LEU A 128 1.72 -6.37 -14.15
N LEU A 129 2.70 -5.58 -13.71
CA LEU A 129 3.46 -4.69 -14.62
C LEU A 129 4.31 -5.48 -15.62
N ALA A 130 4.85 -6.64 -15.25
CA ALA A 130 5.52 -7.53 -16.18
C ALA A 130 4.53 -8.11 -17.21
N TYR A 131 3.33 -8.47 -16.77
CA TYR A 131 2.25 -8.92 -17.65
C TYR A 131 1.86 -7.84 -18.67
N TYR A 132 1.68 -6.58 -18.24
CA TYR A 132 1.40 -5.45 -19.13
C TYR A 132 2.52 -5.17 -20.13
N ALA A 133 3.78 -5.35 -19.71
CA ALA A 133 4.91 -5.15 -20.62
C ALA A 133 5.00 -6.22 -21.71
N ALA A 134 4.49 -7.44 -21.42
CA ALA A 134 4.49 -8.57 -22.35
C ALA A 134 3.26 -8.61 -23.27
N HIS A 135 2.18 -7.87 -22.95
CA HIS A 135 0.91 -7.93 -23.66
C HIS A 135 0.43 -6.52 -24.01
N ASP A 136 0.08 -6.27 -25.28
CA ASP A 136 -0.50 -5.00 -25.69
C ASP A 136 -1.99 -4.96 -25.35
N LEU A 137 -2.30 -4.64 -24.09
CA LEU A 137 -3.66 -4.60 -23.57
C LEU A 137 -4.26 -3.19 -23.66
N PRO A 138 -5.54 -3.06 -24.01
CA PRO A 138 -6.24 -1.79 -23.87
C PRO A 138 -6.40 -1.43 -22.38
N PRO A 139 -6.46 -0.12 -22.01
CA PRO A 139 -6.53 0.31 -20.61
C PRO A 139 -7.69 -0.32 -19.80
N ALA A 140 -8.83 -0.59 -20.44
CA ALA A 140 -9.95 -1.25 -19.78
C ALA A 140 -9.61 -2.69 -19.35
N ALA A 141 -8.89 -3.45 -20.19
CA ALA A 141 -8.45 -4.80 -19.85
C ALA A 141 -7.37 -4.78 -18.76
N MET A 142 -6.48 -3.78 -18.77
CA MET A 142 -5.54 -3.54 -17.68
C MET A 142 -6.28 -3.23 -16.36
N ALA A 143 -7.32 -2.41 -16.39
CA ALA A 143 -8.10 -2.09 -15.18
C ALA A 143 -8.80 -3.32 -14.58
N THR A 144 -9.31 -4.23 -15.43
CA THR A 144 -9.83 -5.53 -15.00
C THR A 144 -8.73 -6.39 -14.37
N ALA A 145 -7.58 -6.53 -15.05
CA ALA A 145 -6.46 -7.32 -14.52
C ALA A 145 -5.92 -6.77 -13.18
N LEU A 146 -5.87 -5.44 -13.03
CA LEU A 146 -5.55 -4.78 -11.77
C LEU A 146 -6.56 -5.14 -10.67
N THR A 147 -7.85 -5.08 -10.98
CA THR A 147 -8.94 -5.43 -10.06
C THR A 147 -8.83 -6.89 -9.60
N ASP A 148 -8.61 -7.82 -10.53
CA ASP A 148 -8.42 -9.24 -10.25
C ASP A 148 -7.17 -9.49 -9.40
N THR A 149 -6.11 -8.72 -9.64
CA THR A 149 -4.85 -8.78 -8.89
C THR A 149 -5.05 -8.31 -7.44
N VAL A 150 -5.78 -7.20 -7.24
CA VAL A 150 -6.16 -6.70 -5.91
C VAL A 150 -7.04 -7.71 -5.18
N ALA A 151 -8.03 -8.29 -5.86
CA ALA A 151 -8.88 -9.33 -5.29
C ALA A 151 -8.07 -10.57 -4.87
N THR A 152 -7.10 -10.97 -5.70
CA THR A 152 -6.20 -12.11 -5.42
C THR A 152 -5.30 -11.83 -4.21
N TRP A 153 -4.65 -10.67 -4.16
CA TRP A 153 -3.89 -10.24 -2.99
C TRP A 153 -4.79 -10.22 -1.74
N GLY A 154 -6.01 -9.70 -1.86
CA GLY A 154 -6.98 -9.62 -0.77
C GLY A 154 -7.36 -10.98 -0.19
N ARG A 155 -7.56 -12.00 -1.04
CA ARG A 155 -7.81 -13.39 -0.61
C ARG A 155 -6.60 -14.04 0.07
N GLN A 156 -5.39 -13.67 -0.34
CA GLN A 156 -4.17 -14.23 0.28
C GLN A 156 -3.79 -13.52 1.57
N ASN A 157 -4.34 -12.32 1.81
CA ASN A 157 -4.00 -11.46 2.93
C ASN A 157 -5.27 -10.97 3.65
N GLU A 158 -6.28 -11.82 3.85
CA GLU A 158 -7.64 -11.43 4.26
C GLU A 158 -7.68 -10.47 5.46
N ALA A 159 -6.96 -10.80 6.54
CA ALA A 159 -6.95 -9.97 7.74
C ALA A 159 -6.31 -8.59 7.51
N LEU A 160 -5.27 -8.51 6.69
CA LEU A 160 -4.63 -7.26 6.30
C LEU A 160 -5.48 -6.48 5.28
N ALA A 161 -6.15 -7.18 4.37
CA ALA A 161 -7.07 -6.58 3.42
C ALA A 161 -8.24 -5.91 4.16
N ALA A 162 -8.86 -6.60 5.12
CA ALA A 162 -9.97 -6.11 5.93
C ALA A 162 -9.60 -4.94 6.86
N ALA A 163 -8.36 -4.89 7.33
CA ALA A 163 -7.87 -3.85 8.24
C ALA A 163 -8.12 -2.44 7.69
N VAL A 164 -8.35 -1.46 8.58
CA VAL A 164 -8.60 -0.07 8.19
C VAL A 164 -9.77 0.05 7.18
N SER A 165 -10.88 -0.63 7.48
CA SER A 165 -12.13 -0.62 6.70
C SER A 165 -11.95 -0.97 5.22
N HIS A 166 -11.18 -2.03 4.93
CA HIS A 166 -10.92 -2.46 3.55
C HIS A 166 -10.29 -1.39 2.65
N THR A 167 -9.54 -0.43 3.23
CA THR A 167 -8.78 0.53 2.42
C THR A 167 -7.75 -0.23 1.57
N PRO A 168 -7.72 -0.07 0.22
CA PRO A 168 -6.83 -0.82 -0.65
C PRO A 168 -5.36 -0.38 -0.52
N PRO A 169 -4.39 -1.11 -1.10
CA PRO A 169 -3.02 -0.59 -1.25
C PRO A 169 -3.03 0.70 -2.07
N ALA A 170 -2.41 1.78 -1.57
CA ALA A 170 -2.42 3.09 -2.25
C ALA A 170 -1.87 3.01 -3.67
N GLY A 171 -0.84 2.18 -3.91
CA GLY A 171 -0.30 1.99 -5.26
C GLY A 171 -1.29 1.38 -6.26
N ALA A 172 -2.23 0.54 -5.80
CA ALA A 172 -3.29 0.01 -6.68
C ALA A 172 -4.32 1.10 -7.04
N VAL A 173 -4.63 2.01 -6.11
CA VAL A 173 -5.51 3.16 -6.37
C VAL A 173 -4.87 4.12 -7.38
N GLU A 174 -3.58 4.39 -7.20
CA GLU A 174 -2.80 5.23 -8.10
C GLU A 174 -2.76 4.62 -9.51
N ASP A 175 -2.49 3.31 -9.61
CA ASP A 175 -2.49 2.56 -10.88
C ASP A 175 -3.87 2.64 -11.57
N LEU A 176 -4.97 2.43 -10.83
CA LEU A 176 -6.33 2.49 -11.39
C LEU A 176 -6.65 3.90 -11.91
N THR A 177 -6.27 4.94 -11.19
CA THR A 177 -6.46 6.34 -11.58
C THR A 177 -5.75 6.65 -12.90
N ILE A 178 -4.51 6.18 -13.06
CA ILE A 178 -3.71 6.30 -14.29
C ILE A 178 -4.36 5.56 -15.46
N LEU A 179 -4.84 4.33 -15.24
CA LEU A 179 -5.51 3.54 -16.28
C LEU A 179 -6.79 4.20 -16.80
N HIS A 180 -7.46 4.98 -15.95
CA HIS A 180 -8.61 5.80 -16.33
C HIS A 180 -8.23 7.19 -16.89
N GLN A 181 -6.95 7.49 -17.06
CA GLN A 181 -6.43 8.71 -17.69
C GLN A 181 -7.00 9.99 -17.06
N GLY A 182 -7.09 10.03 -15.73
CA GLY A 182 -7.63 11.17 -14.98
C GLY A 182 -9.16 11.31 -15.00
N ARG A 183 -9.89 10.38 -15.64
CA ARG A 183 -11.37 10.38 -15.65
C ARG A 183 -11.98 9.77 -14.39
N LEU A 184 -11.18 9.05 -13.61
CA LEU A 184 -11.59 8.47 -12.33
C LEU A 184 -10.80 9.11 -11.20
N ALA A 185 -11.47 9.92 -10.38
CA ALA A 185 -10.87 10.53 -9.19
C ALA A 185 -10.32 9.45 -8.24
N ALA A 186 -9.16 9.71 -7.61
CA ALA A 186 -8.50 8.75 -6.71
C ALA A 186 -9.41 8.27 -5.56
N VAL A 187 -10.28 9.14 -5.04
CA VAL A 187 -11.26 8.75 -4.00
C VAL A 187 -12.26 7.71 -4.51
N ARG A 188 -12.72 7.83 -5.77
CA ARG A 188 -13.62 6.87 -6.39
C ARG A 188 -12.90 5.56 -6.73
N ALA A 189 -11.67 5.63 -7.23
CA ALA A 189 -10.83 4.46 -7.43
C ALA A 189 -10.60 3.68 -6.11
N ALA A 190 -10.34 4.39 -5.02
CA ALA A 190 -10.22 3.79 -3.70
C ALA A 190 -11.52 3.11 -3.24
N ALA A 191 -12.67 3.73 -3.47
CA ALA A 191 -13.97 3.13 -3.14
C ALA A 191 -14.24 1.85 -3.93
N GLN A 192 -14.00 1.86 -5.25
CA GLN A 192 -14.16 0.67 -6.10
C GLN A 192 -13.26 -0.48 -5.64
N LEU A 193 -11.99 -0.21 -5.35
CA LEU A 193 -11.07 -1.25 -4.89
C LEU A 193 -11.38 -1.70 -3.45
N SER A 194 -11.92 -0.82 -2.59
CA SER A 194 -12.46 -1.23 -1.29
C SER A 194 -13.64 -2.21 -1.43
N ASP A 195 -14.53 -1.98 -2.38
CA ASP A 195 -15.62 -2.92 -2.67
C ASP A 195 -15.07 -4.26 -3.15
N VAL A 196 -14.08 -4.26 -4.04
CA VAL A 196 -13.43 -5.49 -4.50
C VAL A 196 -12.88 -6.30 -3.32
N LEU A 197 -12.20 -5.64 -2.38
CA LEU A 197 -11.68 -6.31 -1.18
C LEU A 197 -12.78 -6.84 -0.25
N ARG A 198 -13.88 -6.10 -0.07
CA ARG A 198 -15.03 -6.57 0.72
C ARG A 198 -15.61 -7.87 0.16
N HIS A 199 -15.77 -7.95 -1.15
CA HIS A 199 -16.34 -9.13 -1.81
C HIS A 199 -15.34 -10.28 -1.93
N SER A 200 -14.04 -9.99 -2.05
CA SER A 200 -13.02 -11.04 -2.19
C SER A 200 -12.62 -11.67 -0.86
N SER A 201 -12.66 -10.94 0.25
CA SER A 201 -12.27 -11.41 1.58
C SER A 201 -13.39 -12.16 2.34
N GLY A 202 -14.45 -12.60 1.66
CA GLY A 202 -15.42 -13.53 2.24
C GLY A 202 -16.17 -12.99 3.46
N ALA A 203 -16.49 -11.69 3.50
CA ALA A 203 -17.45 -11.17 4.47
C ALA A 203 -18.85 -11.73 4.15
N ARG A 204 -19.12 -12.93 4.67
CA ARG A 204 -20.47 -13.44 4.93
C ARG A 204 -20.84 -13.17 6.38
#